data_AF-A0AAQ2G736-F1
#
_entry.id   AF-A0AAQ2G736-F1
#
_cell.length_a   1.000
_cell.length_b   1.000
_cell.length_c   1.000
_cell.angle_alpha   90.00
_cell.angle_beta   90.00
_cell.angle_gamma   90.00
#
_symmetry.space_group_name_H-M   'P 1'
#
loop_
_entity.id
_entity.type
_entity.pdbx_description
1 polymer ?
#
loop_
_entity_poly.entity_id
_entity_poly.type
_entity_poly.pdbx_seq_one_letter_code
_entity_poly.pdbx_strand_id
1 'polypeptide(L)'
;MVKFYLVRHADQVPGTVVIVAEDEGAQMLLRWVPNTGLWHRASDLEPDFLFGDDGGVYDPISAEQAAGLLDKVKRYDTRRLPARRLLARMKAQPAMEQRTSAELGLSGALTGKRPLSAPGLPALLEKSRQSGRWRTVNIYPAGSSDSSAPRQLASVLNRGSLPDLPAGLRVEAKHAGEGEHVAVKARLRREGKSP
;
A
#
# COMPACT_ATOMS: atom_id res chain seq x y z
N MET A 1 5.42 14.55 5.10
CA MET A 1 5.79 13.44 6.00
C MET A 1 4.61 12.46 6.06
N VAL A 2 4.81 11.21 6.50
CA VAL A 2 3.70 10.27 6.70
C VAL A 2 3.46 10.10 8.19
N LYS A 3 2.20 10.27 8.63
CA LYS A 3 1.75 10.03 10.01
C LYS A 3 0.69 8.93 10.02
N PHE A 4 0.65 8.13 11.08
CA PHE A 4 -0.34 7.06 11.22
C PHE A 4 -1.27 7.34 12.40
N TYR A 5 -2.53 6.95 12.25
CA TYR A 5 -3.55 7.11 13.28
C TYR A 5 -4.40 5.85 13.42
N LEU A 6 -4.78 5.54 14.66
CA LEU A 6 -5.87 4.63 14.97
C LEU A 6 -7.15 5.44 15.08
N VAL A 7 -8.14 5.11 14.24
CA VAL A 7 -9.42 5.82 14.22
C VAL A 7 -10.43 5.12 15.11
N ARG A 8 -11.13 5.90 15.92
CA ARG A 8 -12.23 5.44 16.78
C ARG A 8 -13.46 6.34 16.57
N HIS A 9 -14.62 5.74 16.30
CA HIS A 9 -15.90 6.45 16.35
C HIS A 9 -16.75 5.91 17.50
N ALA A 10 -17.63 6.77 18.05
CA ALA A 10 -18.50 6.38 19.16
C ALA A 10 -19.51 5.29 18.78
N ASP A 11 -19.93 5.24 17.52
CA ASP A 11 -20.86 4.24 16.96
C ASP A 11 -20.15 2.98 16.43
N GLN A 12 -18.81 2.95 16.48
CA GLN A 12 -18.02 1.84 15.96
C GLN A 12 -18.20 0.60 16.83
N VAL A 13 -18.42 -0.55 16.17
CA VAL A 13 -18.51 -1.84 16.87
C VAL A 13 -17.23 -2.06 17.70
N PRO A 14 -17.35 -2.38 19.01
CA PRO A 14 -16.19 -2.58 19.88
C PRO A 14 -15.17 -3.56 19.29
N GLY A 15 -13.89 -3.21 19.40
CA GLY A 15 -12.78 -4.02 18.87
C GLY A 15 -12.56 -3.90 17.36
N THR A 16 -13.32 -3.06 16.65
CA THR A 16 -13.01 -2.74 15.25
C THR A 16 -11.73 -1.92 15.18
N VAL A 17 -10.80 -2.33 14.33
CA VAL A 17 -9.54 -1.61 14.10
C VAL A 17 -9.62 -0.91 12.75
N VAL A 18 -9.49 0.42 12.76
CA VAL A 18 -9.37 1.25 11.55
C VAL A 18 -8.07 2.03 11.65
N ILE A 19 -7.20 1.86 10.66
CA ILE A 19 -5.90 2.54 10.60
C ILE A 19 -5.90 3.43 9.38
N VAL A 20 -5.50 4.68 9.58
CA VAL A 20 -5.27 5.64 8.51
C VAL A 20 -3.85 6.15 8.53
N ALA A 21 -3.37 6.57 7.36
CA ALA A 21 -2.11 7.22 7.15
C ALA A 21 -2.36 8.57 6.47
N GLU A 22 -1.86 9.64 7.06
CA GLU A 22 -1.83 10.97 6.47
C GLU A 22 -0.52 11.10 5.69
N ASP A 23 -0.62 11.20 4.37
CA ASP A 23 0.48 11.56 3.47
C ASP A 23 0.42 13.07 3.25
N GLU A 24 1.06 13.84 4.13
CA GLU A 24 1.04 15.32 4.08
C GLU A 24 1.60 15.85 2.74
N GLY A 25 2.56 15.15 2.16
CA GLY A 25 3.16 15.55 0.88
C GLY A 25 2.20 15.41 -0.29
N ALA A 26 1.30 14.43 -0.22
CA ALA A 26 0.22 14.26 -1.20
C ALA A 26 -1.10 14.92 -0.78
N GLN A 27 -1.19 15.47 0.43
CA GLN A 27 -2.42 15.98 1.05
C GLN A 27 -3.56 14.94 1.00
N MET A 28 -3.25 13.70 1.41
CA MET A 28 -4.21 12.59 1.35
C MET A 28 -4.28 11.87 2.69
N LEU A 29 -5.50 11.51 3.07
CA LEU A 29 -5.74 10.50 4.08
C LEU A 29 -5.97 9.15 3.41
N LEU A 30 -5.24 8.13 3.82
CA LEU A 30 -5.26 6.80 3.23
C LEU A 30 -5.66 5.78 4.29
N ARG A 31 -6.60 4.88 4.00
CA ARG A 31 -6.96 3.77 4.90
C ARG A 31 -6.38 2.45 4.42
N TRP A 32 -6.01 1.58 5.36
CA TRP A 32 -5.61 0.22 5.03
C TRP A 32 -6.81 -0.65 4.61
N VAL A 33 -6.71 -1.33 3.46
CA VAL A 33 -7.74 -2.24 2.97
C VAL A 33 -7.19 -3.67 2.85
N PRO A 34 -7.43 -4.55 3.84
CA PRO A 34 -6.81 -5.87 3.90
C PRO A 34 -7.24 -6.80 2.75
N ASN A 35 -8.41 -6.59 2.13
CA ASN A 35 -8.84 -7.34 0.93
C ASN A 35 -7.97 -7.07 -0.30
N THR A 36 -7.25 -5.95 -0.33
CA THR A 36 -6.34 -5.58 -1.42
C THR A 36 -4.87 -5.61 -1.01
N GLY A 37 -4.58 -5.56 0.29
CA GLY A 37 -3.22 -5.44 0.79
C GLY A 37 -2.58 -4.09 0.42
N LEU A 38 -3.38 -3.05 0.18
CA LEU A 38 -2.96 -1.71 -0.20
C LEU A 38 -3.66 -0.68 0.70
N TRP A 39 -3.12 0.53 0.68
CA TRP A 39 -3.72 1.72 1.25
C TRP A 39 -4.48 2.48 0.16
N HIS A 40 -5.68 2.94 0.47
CA HIS A 40 -6.60 3.61 -0.46
C HIS A 40 -7.06 4.93 0.11
N ARG A 41 -7.26 5.94 -0.74
CA ARG A 41 -7.73 7.25 -0.28
C ARG A 41 -9.05 7.11 0.47
N ALA A 42 -9.13 7.75 1.62
CA ALA A 42 -10.27 7.71 2.53
C ALA A 42 -11.01 9.05 2.51
N SER A 43 -11.51 9.45 1.33
CA SER A 43 -12.21 10.73 1.14
C SER A 43 -13.47 10.91 1.99
N ASP A 44 -14.04 9.82 2.50
CA ASP A 44 -15.13 9.84 3.48
C ASP A 44 -14.67 10.18 4.90
N LEU A 45 -13.39 9.94 5.25
CA LEU A 45 -12.81 10.26 6.54
C LEU A 45 -12.03 11.58 6.52
N GLU A 46 -11.78 12.16 5.34
CA GLU A 46 -11.03 13.42 5.18
C GLU A 46 -11.75 14.61 5.84
N PRO A 47 -13.09 14.82 5.69
CA PRO A 47 -13.78 15.92 6.37
C PRO A 47 -13.68 15.81 7.90
N ASP A 48 -13.99 14.64 8.46
CA ASP A 48 -13.91 14.39 9.89
C ASP A 48 -12.48 14.57 10.42
N PHE A 49 -11.47 14.11 9.69
CA PHE A 49 -10.07 14.30 10.06
C PHE A 49 -9.63 15.77 10.09
N LEU A 50 -10.08 16.58 9.13
CA LEU A 50 -9.65 17.97 8.98
C LEU A 50 -10.43 18.94 9.87
N PHE A 51 -11.72 18.68 10.09
CA PHE A 51 -12.64 19.62 10.72
C PHE A 51 -13.24 19.10 12.03
N GLY A 52 -13.21 17.78 12.28
CA GLY A 52 -13.76 17.16 13.48
C GLY A 52 -15.29 17.04 13.49
N ASP A 53 -15.91 17.06 12.32
CA ASP A 53 -17.36 17.23 12.17
C ASP A 53 -18.18 15.96 12.45
N ASP A 54 -17.59 14.76 12.34
CA ASP A 54 -18.30 13.47 12.46
C ASP A 54 -17.92 12.70 13.75
N GLY A 55 -17.20 13.34 14.67
CA GLY A 55 -16.90 12.80 16.00
C GLY A 55 -15.90 11.65 16.02
N GLY A 56 -15.11 11.46 14.95
CA GLY A 56 -14.00 10.51 14.95
C GLY A 56 -12.83 11.01 15.77
N VAL A 57 -12.23 10.12 16.55
CA VAL A 57 -10.99 10.35 17.28
C VAL A 57 -9.84 9.68 16.53
N TYR A 58 -8.83 10.48 16.18
CA TYR A 58 -7.66 10.04 15.42
C TYR A 58 -6.44 10.00 16.34
N ASP A 59 -6.26 8.89 17.05
CA ASP A 59 -5.16 8.71 17.98
C ASP A 59 -3.86 8.47 17.21
N PRO A 60 -2.83 9.35 17.34
CA PRO A 60 -1.55 9.14 16.66
C PRO A 60 -0.88 7.85 17.13
N ILE A 61 -0.33 7.09 16.19
CA ILE A 61 0.41 5.85 16.46
C ILE A 61 1.73 5.84 15.69
N SER A 62 2.71 5.09 16.19
CA SER A 62 3.99 4.90 15.50
C SER A 62 3.83 4.04 14.23
N ALA A 63 4.81 4.10 13.33
CA ALA A 63 4.85 3.24 12.15
C ALA A 63 4.87 1.74 12.53
N GLU A 64 5.58 1.38 13.59
CA GLU A 64 5.66 0.01 14.13
C GLU A 64 4.30 -0.45 14.66
N GLN A 65 3.61 0.42 15.41
CA GLN A 65 2.25 0.13 15.90
C GLN A 65 1.28 -0.04 14.74
N ALA A 66 1.32 0.85 13.74
CA ALA A 66 0.50 0.74 12.54
C ALA A 66 0.75 -0.58 11.80
N ALA A 67 2.03 -0.95 11.62
CA ALA A 67 2.42 -2.21 11.00
C ALA A 67 1.89 -3.43 11.75
N GLY A 68 2.00 -3.44 13.09
CA GLY A 68 1.51 -4.54 13.94
C GLY A 68 -0.02 -4.67 13.95
N LEU A 69 -0.76 -3.60 13.62
CA LEU A 69 -2.22 -3.59 13.57
C LEU A 69 -2.80 -3.98 12.20
N LEU A 70 -2.01 -4.01 11.12
CA LEU A 70 -2.53 -4.28 9.75
C LEU A 70 -3.26 -5.63 9.63
N ASP A 71 -2.83 -6.65 10.38
CA ASP A 71 -3.47 -7.97 10.42
C ASP A 71 -4.67 -8.06 11.35
N LYS A 72 -4.87 -7.05 12.21
CA LYS A 72 -6.04 -6.93 13.08
C LYS A 72 -7.20 -6.21 12.38
N VAL A 73 -6.94 -5.49 11.29
CA VAL A 73 -7.98 -4.86 10.47
C VAL A 73 -8.82 -5.93 9.79
N LYS A 74 -10.12 -5.92 10.07
CA LYS A 74 -11.07 -6.92 9.55
C LYS A 74 -11.26 -6.75 8.05
N ARG A 75 -11.26 -7.87 7.33
CA ARG A 75 -11.63 -7.89 5.91
C ARG A 75 -13.11 -7.55 5.73
N TYR A 76 -13.39 -6.77 4.69
CA TYR A 76 -14.75 -6.54 4.23
C TYR A 76 -15.37 -7.86 3.76
N ASP A 77 -16.58 -8.16 4.27
CA ASP A 77 -17.30 -9.38 3.92
C ASP A 77 -17.88 -9.27 2.50
N THR A 78 -17.23 -9.94 1.54
CA THR A 78 -17.62 -9.91 0.13
C THR A 78 -18.96 -10.59 -0.16
N ARG A 79 -19.60 -11.24 0.82
CA ARG A 79 -20.97 -11.76 0.67
C ARG A 79 -22.01 -10.64 0.78
N ARG A 80 -21.68 -9.53 1.42
CA ARG A 80 -22.59 -8.38 1.60
C ARG A 80 -22.48 -7.40 0.43
N LEU A 81 -23.61 -7.04 -0.16
CA LEU A 81 -23.66 -6.12 -1.31
C LEU A 81 -23.01 -4.75 -1.02
N PRO A 82 -23.23 -4.10 0.14
CA PRO A 82 -22.56 -2.83 0.46
C PRO A 82 -21.03 -2.94 0.48
N ALA A 83 -20.52 -4.01 1.10
CA ALA A 83 -19.08 -4.28 1.17
C ALA A 83 -18.48 -4.54 -0.21
N ARG A 84 -19.17 -5.28 -1.09
CA ARG A 84 -18.75 -5.47 -2.49
C ARG A 84 -18.67 -4.15 -3.24
N ARG A 85 -19.70 -3.29 -3.12
CA ARG A 85 -19.73 -1.97 -3.77
C ARG A 85 -18.59 -1.07 -3.26
N LEU A 86 -18.35 -1.06 -1.95
CA LEU A 86 -17.23 -0.33 -1.36
C LEU A 86 -15.89 -0.82 -1.91
N LEU A 87 -15.65 -2.13 -1.88
CA LEU A 87 -14.42 -2.71 -2.43
C LEU A 87 -14.24 -2.44 -3.92
N ALA A 88 -15.32 -2.45 -4.71
CA ALA A 88 -15.27 -2.11 -6.12
C ALA A 88 -14.84 -0.64 -6.33
N ARG A 89 -15.38 0.30 -5.54
CA ARG A 89 -14.97 1.71 -5.56
C ARG A 89 -13.49 1.87 -5.19
N MET A 90 -13.04 1.21 -4.12
CA MET A 90 -11.62 1.20 -3.71
C MET A 90 -10.72 0.68 -4.83
N LYS A 91 -11.07 -0.49 -5.39
CA LYS A 91 -10.35 -1.06 -6.53
C LYS A 91 -10.43 -0.22 -7.79
N ALA A 92 -11.40 0.69 -7.94
CA ALA A 92 -11.53 1.58 -9.09
C ALA A 92 -10.73 2.87 -8.93
N GLN A 93 -10.26 3.22 -7.72
CA GLN A 93 -9.47 4.43 -7.49
C GLN A 93 -8.27 4.52 -8.45
N PRO A 94 -7.88 5.71 -8.91
CA PRO A 94 -6.69 5.90 -9.72
C PRO A 94 -5.42 5.46 -8.95
N ALA A 95 -4.34 5.17 -9.67
CA ALA A 95 -3.08 4.75 -9.04
C ALA A 95 -2.51 5.80 -8.07
N MET A 96 -2.79 7.09 -8.29
CA MET A 96 -2.31 8.17 -7.43
C MET A 96 -3.03 8.24 -6.07
N GLU A 97 -4.17 7.59 -5.93
CA GLU A 97 -4.95 7.52 -4.68
C GLU A 97 -4.70 6.23 -3.90
N GLN A 98 -3.81 5.37 -4.39
CA GLN A 98 -3.42 4.14 -3.73
C GLN A 98 -1.95 4.19 -3.36
N ARG A 99 -1.57 3.48 -2.29
CA ARG A 99 -0.19 3.27 -1.87
C ARG A 99 0.07 1.82 -1.46
N THR A 100 1.28 1.35 -1.66
CA THR A 100 1.79 0.17 -0.94
C THR A 100 2.17 0.59 0.48
N SER A 101 2.30 -0.38 1.40
CA SER A 101 2.83 -0.11 2.74
C SER A 101 4.25 0.47 2.70
N ALA A 102 5.07 0.02 1.75
CA ALA A 102 6.44 0.50 1.59
C ALA A 102 6.53 1.96 1.14
N GLU A 103 5.56 2.46 0.35
CA GLU A 103 5.46 3.88 0.00
C GLU A 103 5.10 4.78 1.18
N LEU A 104 4.53 4.20 2.23
CA LEU A 104 4.22 4.89 3.48
C LEU A 104 5.29 4.68 4.56
N GLY A 105 6.45 4.10 4.21
CA GLY A 105 7.53 3.88 5.19
C GLY A 105 7.40 2.59 6.00
N LEU A 106 6.45 1.70 5.67
CA LEU A 106 6.28 0.42 6.37
C LEU A 106 7.00 -0.70 5.61
N SER A 107 8.10 -1.20 6.19
CA SER A 107 8.90 -2.27 5.60
C SER A 107 8.20 -3.64 5.66
N GLY A 108 8.62 -4.58 4.80
CA GLY A 108 8.20 -5.98 4.92
C GLY A 108 8.57 -6.61 6.26
N ALA A 109 9.68 -6.18 6.87
CA ALA A 109 10.12 -6.65 8.19
C ALA A 109 9.14 -6.20 9.29
N LEU A 110 8.68 -4.94 9.23
CA LEU A 110 7.73 -4.40 10.21
C LEU A 110 6.33 -5.00 10.04
N THR A 111 5.89 -5.16 8.80
CA THR A 111 4.52 -5.62 8.51
C THR A 111 4.37 -7.13 8.57
N GLY A 112 5.48 -7.91 8.58
CA GLY A 112 5.46 -9.37 8.44
C GLY A 112 4.90 -9.87 7.10
N LYS A 113 4.57 -8.97 6.18
CA LYS A 113 3.95 -9.28 4.89
C LYS A 113 5.01 -9.41 3.82
N ARG A 114 4.83 -10.40 2.93
CA ARG A 114 5.68 -10.51 1.75
C ARG A 114 5.40 -9.31 0.83
N PRO A 115 6.43 -8.60 0.34
CA PRO A 115 6.27 -7.43 -0.53
C PRO A 115 5.36 -7.66 -1.75
N LEU A 116 5.27 -8.90 -2.22
CA LEU A 116 4.58 -9.31 -3.44
C LEU A 116 3.26 -10.02 -3.20
N SER A 117 2.84 -10.22 -1.94
CA SER A 117 1.61 -10.96 -1.63
C SER A 117 0.37 -10.08 -1.54
N ALA A 118 0.47 -8.77 -1.79
CA ALA A 118 -0.67 -7.87 -1.77
C ALA A 118 -1.59 -8.15 -2.98
N PRO A 119 -2.84 -8.62 -2.78
CA PRO A 119 -3.72 -9.01 -3.88
C PRO A 119 -4.03 -7.90 -4.89
N GLY A 120 -3.96 -6.64 -4.47
CA GLY A 120 -4.18 -5.46 -5.31
C GLY A 120 -2.94 -4.98 -6.06
N LEU A 121 -1.75 -5.51 -5.77
CA LEU A 121 -0.50 -5.01 -6.34
C LEU A 121 -0.44 -5.11 -7.87
N PRO A 122 -0.83 -6.22 -8.53
CA PRO A 122 -0.82 -6.30 -10.00
C PRO A 122 -1.65 -5.19 -10.65
N ALA A 123 -2.88 -4.98 -10.16
CA ALA A 123 -3.77 -3.93 -10.65
C ALA A 123 -3.22 -2.52 -10.40
N LEU A 124 -2.56 -2.29 -9.25
CA LEU A 124 -1.89 -1.02 -8.97
C LEU A 124 -0.75 -0.75 -9.95
N LEU A 125 0.10 -1.74 -10.22
CA LEU A 125 1.21 -1.61 -11.16
C LEU A 125 0.71 -1.44 -12.60
N GLU A 126 -0.38 -2.09 -12.98
CA GLU A 126 -1.02 -1.91 -14.28
C GLU A 126 -1.54 -0.49 -14.46
N LYS A 127 -2.26 0.06 -13.48
CA LYS A 127 -2.70 1.47 -13.51
C LYS A 127 -1.51 2.42 -13.59
N SER A 128 -0.44 2.14 -12.83
CA SER A 128 0.78 2.95 -12.81
C SER A 128 1.60 2.84 -14.11
N ARG A 129 1.38 1.79 -14.91
CA ARG A 129 2.04 1.60 -16.20
C ARG A 129 1.70 2.70 -17.19
N GLN A 130 0.46 3.20 -17.17
CA GLN A 130 -0.02 4.24 -18.09
C GLN A 130 0.79 5.53 -17.94
N SER A 131 1.24 5.86 -16.73
CA SER A 131 2.11 7.00 -16.43
C SER A 131 3.60 6.64 -16.35
N GLY A 132 3.97 5.37 -16.60
CA GLY A 132 5.34 4.88 -16.49
C GLY A 132 5.94 4.93 -15.07
N ARG A 133 5.10 5.14 -14.04
CA ARG A 133 5.54 5.39 -12.67
C ARG A 133 6.05 4.12 -12.00
N TRP A 134 7.20 4.24 -11.35
CA TRP A 134 7.74 3.23 -10.46
C TRP A 134 7.01 3.27 -9.12
N ARG A 135 6.64 2.11 -8.59
CA ARG A 135 6.01 1.94 -7.28
C ARG A 135 7.00 1.29 -6.33
N THR A 136 7.14 1.85 -5.13
CA THR A 136 7.97 1.21 -4.10
C THR A 136 7.21 0.01 -3.55
N VAL A 137 7.80 -1.18 -3.59
CA VAL A 137 7.16 -2.44 -3.15
C VAL A 137 7.76 -2.97 -1.86
N ASN A 138 9.01 -2.60 -1.55
CA ASN A 138 9.62 -2.85 -0.26
C ASN A 138 10.65 -1.77 0.05
N ILE A 139 10.93 -1.56 1.33
CA ILE A 139 12.03 -0.74 1.81
C ILE A 139 12.89 -1.53 2.79
N TYR A 140 14.17 -1.18 2.87
CA TYR A 140 15.16 -1.76 3.76
C TYR A 140 15.88 -0.63 4.54
N PRO A 141 16.37 -0.89 5.77
CA PRO A 141 17.07 0.10 6.58
C PRO A 141 18.32 0.69 5.89
N ALA A 142 18.72 1.91 6.31
CA ALA A 142 19.99 2.53 5.92
C ALA A 142 21.15 1.55 6.16
N GLY A 143 22.09 1.45 5.21
CA GLY A 143 23.20 0.50 5.27
C GLY A 143 22.90 -0.87 4.63
N SER A 144 21.64 -1.14 4.25
CA SER A 144 21.29 -2.34 3.47
C SER A 144 21.64 -2.21 1.98
N SER A 145 22.26 -1.12 1.52
CA SER A 145 22.65 -0.90 0.12
C SER A 145 23.67 -1.92 -0.37
N ASP A 146 24.56 -2.34 0.53
CA ASP A 146 25.57 -3.36 0.28
C ASP A 146 25.06 -4.77 0.60
N SER A 147 23.89 -4.87 1.26
CA SER A 147 23.24 -6.15 1.49
C SER A 147 22.72 -6.76 0.19
N SER A 148 22.78 -8.09 0.08
CA SER A 148 22.27 -8.79 -1.09
C SER A 148 20.74 -8.76 -1.18
N ALA A 149 20.01 -8.43 -0.11
CA ALA A 149 18.56 -8.61 -0.03
C ALA A 149 17.74 -7.71 -0.99
N PRO A 150 17.96 -6.37 -1.06
CA PRO A 150 17.29 -5.52 -2.05
C PRO A 150 17.57 -5.96 -3.49
N ARG A 151 18.82 -6.37 -3.77
CA ARG A 151 19.26 -6.86 -5.08
C ARG A 151 18.61 -8.19 -5.43
N GLN A 152 18.55 -9.13 -4.49
CA GLN A 152 17.89 -10.41 -4.65
C GLN A 152 16.39 -10.23 -4.90
N LEU A 153 15.70 -9.36 -4.14
CA LEU A 153 14.27 -9.10 -4.37
C LEU A 153 14.03 -8.49 -5.76
N ALA A 154 14.83 -7.50 -6.16
CA ALA A 154 14.73 -6.93 -7.51
C ALA A 154 15.01 -7.98 -8.60
N SER A 155 15.99 -8.86 -8.40
CA SER A 155 16.31 -9.94 -9.33
C SER A 155 15.19 -10.98 -9.42
N VAL A 156 14.58 -11.36 -8.29
CA VAL A 156 13.41 -12.25 -8.24
C VAL A 156 12.25 -11.62 -9.01
N LEU A 157 11.99 -10.33 -8.82
CA LEU A 157 10.95 -9.60 -9.53
C LEU A 157 11.18 -9.52 -11.04
N ASN A 158 12.42 -9.34 -11.48
CA ASN A 158 12.75 -9.29 -12.91
C ASN A 158 12.69 -10.67 -13.60
N ARG A 159 12.87 -11.75 -12.84
CA ARG A 159 12.84 -13.14 -13.37
C ARG A 159 11.49 -13.83 -13.20
N GLY A 160 10.71 -13.44 -12.20
CA GLY A 160 9.44 -14.05 -11.86
C GLY A 160 8.25 -13.33 -12.48
N SER A 161 7.10 -14.00 -12.45
CA SER A 161 5.80 -13.37 -12.66
C SER A 161 5.20 -12.94 -11.32
N LEU A 162 4.42 -11.85 -11.33
CA LEU A 162 3.46 -11.62 -10.26
C LEU A 162 2.27 -12.56 -10.45
N PRO A 163 1.65 -13.06 -9.38
CA PRO A 163 0.34 -13.70 -9.48
C PRO A 163 -0.65 -12.76 -10.18
N ASP A 164 -1.52 -13.31 -11.02
CA ASP A 164 -2.58 -12.58 -11.73
C ASP A 164 -2.08 -11.43 -12.62
N LEU A 165 -0.83 -11.52 -13.12
CA LEU A 165 -0.30 -10.57 -14.08
C LEU A 165 -1.03 -10.71 -15.44
N PRO A 166 -1.48 -9.60 -16.06
CA PRO A 166 -2.06 -9.66 -17.39
C PRO A 166 -1.07 -10.22 -18.44
N ALA A 167 -1.59 -10.98 -19.40
CA ALA A 167 -0.79 -11.59 -20.45
C ALA A 167 0.00 -10.54 -21.28
N GLY A 168 1.24 -10.89 -21.66
CA GLY A 168 2.13 -10.01 -22.44
C GLY A 168 2.71 -8.83 -21.65
N LEU A 169 2.57 -8.85 -20.31
CA LEU A 169 3.25 -7.91 -19.41
C LEU A 169 4.34 -8.65 -18.62
N ARG A 170 5.37 -7.90 -18.24
CA ARG A 170 6.41 -8.33 -17.31
C ARG A 170 6.68 -7.27 -16.24
N VAL A 171 7.19 -7.71 -15.11
CA VAL A 171 7.64 -6.81 -14.04
C VAL A 171 9.07 -6.37 -14.35
N GLU A 172 9.31 -5.07 -14.25
CA GLU A 172 10.64 -4.51 -14.20
C GLU A 172 10.86 -4.00 -12.78
N ALA A 173 11.97 -4.39 -12.16
CA ALA A 173 12.31 -4.02 -10.80
C ALA A 173 13.74 -3.49 -10.69
N LYS A 174 13.93 -2.53 -9.79
CA LYS A 174 15.24 -1.99 -9.43
C LYS A 174 15.29 -1.73 -7.94
N HIS A 175 16.48 -1.65 -7.38
CA HIS A 175 16.70 -1.06 -6.05
C HIS A 175 17.39 0.30 -6.20
N ALA A 176 17.08 1.22 -5.32
CA ALA A 176 17.71 2.54 -5.26
C ALA A 176 17.78 3.02 -3.81
N GLY A 177 18.83 3.76 -3.47
CA GLY A 177 18.86 4.51 -2.21
C GLY A 177 17.85 5.66 -2.25
N GLU A 178 17.06 5.81 -1.19
CA GLU A 178 16.09 6.88 -0.99
C GLU A 178 16.17 7.37 0.46
N GLY A 179 16.83 8.52 0.66
CA GLY A 179 17.06 9.06 2.00
C GLY A 179 17.78 8.05 2.88
N GLU A 180 17.16 7.69 4.01
CA GLU A 180 17.68 6.72 4.98
C GLU A 180 17.28 5.26 4.68
N HIS A 181 16.79 4.97 3.47
CA HIS A 181 16.35 3.63 3.12
C HIS A 181 16.88 3.18 1.76
N VAL A 182 16.87 1.87 1.53
CA VAL A 182 16.99 1.30 0.19
C VAL A 182 15.62 0.81 -0.23
N ALA A 183 15.07 1.41 -1.29
CA ALA A 183 13.78 1.06 -1.83
C ALA A 183 13.94 0.05 -2.97
N VAL A 184 13.14 -1.01 -2.95
CA VAL A 184 12.90 -1.83 -4.14
C VAL A 184 11.66 -1.31 -4.82
N LYS A 185 11.80 -0.94 -6.08
CA LYS A 185 10.77 -0.36 -6.92
C LYS A 185 10.41 -1.31 -8.04
N ALA A 186 9.12 -1.37 -8.38
CA ALA A 186 8.60 -2.17 -9.48
C ALA A 186 7.72 -1.32 -10.41
N ARG A 187 7.67 -1.71 -11.68
CA ARG A 187 6.68 -1.24 -12.66
C ARG A 187 6.34 -2.36 -13.63
N LEU A 188 5.20 -2.28 -14.31
CA LEU A 188 4.92 -3.16 -15.44
C LEU A 188 5.46 -2.58 -16.74
N ARG A 189 5.91 -3.46 -17.62
CA ARG A 189 6.25 -3.18 -19.01
C ARG A 189 5.55 -4.19 -19.91
N ARG A 190 5.29 -3.82 -21.16
CA ARG A 190 4.96 -4.80 -22.18
C ARG A 190 6.20 -5.67 -22.40
N GLU A 191 5.99 -6.97 -22.60
CA GLU A 191 7.03 -7.81 -23.17
C GLU A 191 7.37 -7.24 -24.55
N GLY A 192 8.59 -6.75 -24.71
CA GLY A 192 9.11 -6.54 -26.05
C GLY A 192 9.34 -7.91 -26.66
N LYS A 193 8.98 -8.11 -27.93
CA LYS A 193 9.71 -9.07 -28.75
C LYS A 193 11.19 -8.68 -28.59
N SER A 194 12.03 -9.60 -28.12
CA SER A 194 13.48 -9.39 -28.22
C SER A 194 13.77 -8.97 -29.66
N PRO A 195 14.61 -7.94 -29.87
CA PRO A 195 15.15 -7.69 -31.21
C PRO A 195 15.85 -8.95 -31.74
#